data_AF-A0A9P8BTV9-F1
#
_entry.id   AF-A0A9P8BTV9-F1
#
_cell.length_a   1.000
_cell.length_b   1.000
_cell.length_c   1.000
_cell.angle_alpha   90.00
_cell.angle_beta   90.00
_cell.angle_gamma   90.00
#
_symmetry.space_group_name_H-M   'P 1'
#
loop_
_entity.id
_entity.type
_entity.pdbx_description
1 polymer ?
#
loop_
_entity_poly.entity_id
_entity_poly.type
_entity_poly.pdbx_seq_one_letter_code
_entity_poly.pdbx_strand_id
1 'polypeptide(L)'
;MRSNMKIILAAVLFALIANLAMAAKHTTTTTTTLHKKATTTTKKVTTTTKKATTTTKKATTTTTTKKPTTTVTKATTTTTAKPTATPTMGQTAVILSATDYCIFLPPKYGGDIAANEDRAVAFCTKPNLPGAPNAQVLPAGFIKSSHYVVNTQKGYVQITGRIDRSKYGLSSKDGGGQYDLRAPVGSKMNGYNSFVQLTEPDAQIFCIRACTTKADCPVNKSTYGCEKVLGGDYS
;
A
#
# COMPACT_ATOMS: atom_id res chain seq x y z
N MET A 1 51.86 19.94 37.51
CA MET A 1 50.62 20.27 36.79
C MET A 1 49.45 19.46 37.38
N ARG A 2 48.77 20.02 38.40
CA ARG A 2 47.57 19.43 39.03
C ARG A 2 46.73 20.56 39.65
N SER A 3 45.72 21.04 38.93
CA SER A 3 44.55 21.77 39.47
C SER A 3 43.51 21.91 38.36
N ASN A 4 42.29 22.33 38.72
CA ASN A 4 41.19 22.74 37.81
C ASN A 4 40.35 21.61 37.19
N MET A 5 40.03 20.58 37.98
CA MET A 5 38.89 19.70 37.68
C MET A 5 38.15 19.34 38.99
N LYS A 6 37.29 20.26 39.49
CA LYS A 6 36.29 20.05 40.60
C LYS A 6 35.48 21.31 41.05
N ILE A 7 35.13 22.28 40.20
CA ILE A 7 34.37 23.49 40.64
C ILE A 7 33.21 23.89 39.70
N ILE A 8 32.48 22.93 39.11
CA ILE A 8 31.15 23.20 38.52
C ILE A 8 30.21 22.03 38.86
N LEU A 9 29.96 21.84 40.16
CA LEU A 9 28.90 21.01 40.69
C LEU A 9 28.45 21.65 42.02
N ALA A 10 27.13 21.69 42.26
CA ALA A 10 26.46 22.33 43.41
C ALA A 10 26.23 23.86 43.36
N ALA A 11 25.27 24.26 42.51
CA ALA A 11 24.30 25.33 42.80
C ALA A 11 22.96 24.90 42.15
N VAL A 12 22.14 24.05 42.79
CA VAL A 12 21.20 24.41 43.87
C VAL A 12 20.29 25.55 43.39
N LEU A 13 19.24 25.22 42.64
CA LEU A 13 17.88 24.98 43.17
C LEU A 13 17.22 26.28 43.66
N PHE A 14 16.69 27.10 42.74
CA PHE A 14 15.59 28.06 42.99
C PHE A 14 15.05 28.64 41.67
N ALA A 15 14.02 28.04 41.08
CA ALA A 15 13.17 28.63 40.03
C ALA A 15 11.90 27.78 39.79
N LEU A 16 11.14 27.50 40.86
CA LEU A 16 9.87 26.78 40.77
C LEU A 16 8.73 27.80 41.01
N ILE A 17 8.31 28.48 39.94
CA ILE A 17 7.15 29.38 39.95
C ILE A 17 6.17 28.94 38.87
N ALA A 18 4.93 28.79 39.31
CA ALA A 18 3.80 28.28 38.55
C ALA A 18 3.56 28.98 37.21
N ASN A 19 3.04 28.21 36.25
CA ASN A 19 2.01 28.73 35.35
C ASN A 19 0.73 27.92 35.57
N LEU A 20 -0.31 28.63 36.02
CA LEU A 20 -1.60 28.10 36.40
C LEU A 20 -2.48 27.89 35.17
N ALA A 21 -3.39 26.92 35.22
CA ALA A 21 -4.31 26.62 34.14
C ALA A 21 -5.26 27.78 33.83
N MET A 22 -5.42 28.09 32.54
CA MET A 22 -6.54 28.87 32.00
C MET A 22 -7.50 27.93 31.28
N ALA A 23 -8.49 27.42 32.01
CA ALA A 23 -9.64 26.73 31.45
C ALA A 23 -10.80 27.73 31.31
N ALA A 24 -10.94 28.35 30.13
CA ALA A 24 -12.11 29.14 29.77
C ALA A 24 -13.01 28.34 28.82
N LYS A 25 -14.26 28.13 29.24
CA LYS A 25 -15.26 27.34 28.52
C LYS A 25 -15.75 28.11 27.28
N HIS A 26 -15.84 27.46 26.14
CA HIS A 26 -16.80 27.85 25.09
C HIS A 26 -17.82 26.73 24.90
N THR A 27 -18.85 26.75 25.75
CA THR A 27 -20.11 26.06 25.50
C THR A 27 -20.86 26.84 24.41
N THR A 28 -21.05 26.24 23.23
CA THR A 28 -22.04 26.75 22.26
C THR A 28 -23.12 25.69 22.08
N THR A 29 -24.32 26.04 22.54
CA THR A 29 -25.48 25.16 22.62
C THR A 29 -26.36 25.34 21.38
N THR A 30 -26.68 24.23 20.71
CA THR A 30 -27.89 23.98 19.91
C THR A 30 -28.20 24.91 18.72
N THR A 31 -28.29 24.32 17.53
CA THR A 31 -29.53 24.41 16.73
C THR A 31 -29.76 23.10 15.99
N THR A 32 -30.73 22.32 16.45
CA THR A 32 -31.26 21.17 15.71
C THR A 32 -32.30 21.69 14.72
N THR A 33 -32.15 21.42 13.42
CA THR A 33 -33.23 21.66 12.45
C THR A 33 -33.51 20.39 11.66
N LEU A 34 -34.47 19.60 12.14
CA LEU A 34 -35.08 18.55 11.33
C LEU A 34 -35.76 19.19 10.11
N HIS A 35 -35.34 18.81 8.90
CA HIS A 35 -36.18 18.94 7.71
C HIS A 35 -36.47 17.55 7.14
N LYS A 36 -37.59 16.97 7.58
CA LYS A 36 -38.25 15.88 6.85
C LYS A 36 -38.71 16.45 5.50
N LYS A 37 -38.28 15.83 4.40
CA LYS A 37 -39.04 15.87 3.15
C LYS A 37 -39.20 14.45 2.60
N ALA A 38 -40.39 13.89 2.84
CA ALA A 38 -40.91 12.77 2.06
C ALA A 38 -41.45 13.29 0.70
N THR A 39 -42.04 12.38 -0.09
CA THR A 39 -42.67 12.58 -1.42
C THR A 39 -41.73 12.29 -2.61
N THR A 40 -42.09 11.50 -3.64
CA THR A 40 -43.13 10.43 -3.80
C THR A 40 -42.71 9.54 -4.99
N THR A 41 -43.12 8.28 -4.94
CA THR A 41 -43.17 7.29 -6.04
C THR A 41 -43.24 7.84 -7.47
N THR A 42 -42.43 7.30 -8.38
CA THR A 42 -42.88 7.01 -9.75
C THR A 42 -42.29 5.67 -10.20
N LYS A 43 -43.17 4.67 -10.40
CA LYS A 43 -42.80 3.40 -11.04
C LYS A 43 -42.54 3.66 -12.53
N LYS A 44 -41.47 3.13 -13.09
CA LYS A 44 -41.46 2.75 -14.51
C LYS A 44 -41.07 1.29 -14.66
N VAL A 45 -42.09 0.44 -14.65
CA VAL A 45 -41.99 -0.93 -15.18
C VAL A 45 -41.77 -0.81 -16.68
N THR A 46 -40.80 -1.54 -17.23
CA THR A 46 -40.74 -1.79 -18.67
C THR A 46 -40.33 -3.23 -18.89
N THR A 47 -41.34 -4.07 -19.03
CA THR A 47 -41.21 -5.46 -19.45
C THR A 47 -40.79 -5.48 -20.92
N THR A 48 -39.77 -6.24 -21.30
CA THR A 48 -39.59 -6.66 -22.69
C THR A 48 -39.08 -8.09 -22.73
N THR A 49 -39.94 -8.96 -23.25
CA THR A 49 -39.75 -10.40 -23.40
C THR A 49 -39.04 -10.72 -24.72
N LYS A 50 -38.53 -11.96 -24.84
CA LYS A 50 -37.88 -12.60 -26.01
C LYS A 50 -36.36 -12.38 -26.06
N LYS A 51 -35.56 -13.36 -26.51
CA LYS A 51 -35.88 -14.63 -27.19
C LYS A 51 -34.85 -15.70 -26.81
N ALA A 52 -35.29 -16.92 -26.51
CA ALA A 52 -34.40 -18.08 -26.55
C ALA A 52 -34.02 -18.37 -28.01
N THR A 53 -32.78 -18.76 -28.29
CA THR A 53 -32.41 -19.33 -29.58
C THR A 53 -31.40 -20.45 -29.38
N THR A 54 -31.93 -21.66 -29.40
CA THR A 54 -31.18 -22.91 -29.54
C THR A 54 -30.42 -22.89 -30.86
N THR A 55 -29.14 -23.29 -30.88
CA THR A 55 -28.50 -23.72 -32.12
C THR A 55 -27.60 -24.91 -31.86
N THR A 56 -28.04 -26.04 -32.40
CA THR A 56 -27.38 -27.34 -32.39
C THR A 56 -25.97 -27.27 -32.96
N LYS A 57 -24.97 -27.81 -32.24
CA LYS A 57 -23.76 -28.34 -32.90
C LYS A 57 -23.71 -29.86 -32.74
N LYS A 58 -23.68 -30.51 -33.89
CA LYS A 58 -23.72 -31.95 -34.13
C LYS A 58 -22.41 -32.61 -33.71
N ALA A 59 -22.49 -33.83 -33.19
CA ALA A 59 -21.33 -34.65 -32.85
C ALA A 59 -20.53 -35.09 -34.10
N THR A 60 -19.25 -35.42 -33.91
CA THR A 60 -18.47 -36.31 -34.80
C THR A 60 -17.42 -37.04 -33.94
N THR A 61 -17.18 -38.29 -34.27
CA THR A 61 -16.53 -39.31 -33.42
C THR A 61 -15.22 -39.80 -34.06
N THR A 62 -14.37 -40.48 -33.27
CA THR A 62 -13.26 -41.39 -33.72
C THR A 62 -12.00 -40.66 -34.25
N THR A 63 -10.75 -41.12 -34.09
CA THR A 63 -10.23 -42.47 -33.75
C THR A 63 -8.95 -42.43 -32.90
N THR A 64 -8.60 -43.58 -32.30
CA THR A 64 -7.49 -43.84 -31.37
C THR A 64 -6.09 -44.10 -31.98
N THR A 65 -5.08 -44.09 -31.10
CA THR A 65 -3.82 -44.88 -31.10
C THR A 65 -2.73 -44.64 -32.16
N LYS A 66 -1.55 -44.19 -31.69
CA LYS A 66 -0.32 -45.03 -31.69
C LYS A 66 0.68 -44.64 -30.59
N LYS A 67 1.28 -45.67 -29.98
CA LYS A 67 2.31 -45.68 -28.91
C LYS A 67 3.72 -45.62 -29.52
N PRO A 68 4.71 -45.03 -28.80
CA PRO A 68 5.94 -45.79 -28.55
C PRO A 68 6.31 -45.88 -27.06
N THR A 69 6.91 -47.00 -26.69
CA THR A 69 7.70 -47.23 -25.45
C THR A 69 9.18 -47.17 -25.86
N THR A 70 10.15 -46.66 -25.11
CA THR A 70 10.93 -47.24 -23.96
C THR A 70 11.88 -46.08 -23.51
N THR A 71 12.53 -45.98 -22.35
CA THR A 71 13.00 -46.95 -21.34
C THR A 71 13.04 -46.32 -19.94
N VAL A 72 13.15 -47.12 -18.88
CA VAL A 72 13.42 -46.68 -17.50
C VAL A 72 14.87 -46.20 -17.35
N THR A 73 15.11 -45.11 -16.62
CA THR A 73 16.34 -44.95 -15.82
C THR A 73 16.03 -44.18 -14.54
N LYS A 74 16.28 -44.82 -13.39
CA LYS A 74 16.15 -44.25 -12.05
C LYS A 74 17.49 -43.62 -11.66
N ALA A 75 17.52 -42.30 -11.45
CA ALA A 75 18.65 -41.60 -10.83
C ALA A 75 18.29 -41.20 -9.40
N THR A 76 19.21 -41.41 -8.47
CA THR A 76 19.03 -41.19 -7.02
C THR A 76 19.81 -39.94 -6.59
N THR A 77 19.42 -39.36 -5.45
CA THR A 77 20.02 -38.20 -4.71
C THR A 77 21.48 -37.89 -5.03
N THR A 78 21.91 -36.64 -5.17
CA THR A 78 22.11 -35.60 -4.11
C THR A 78 22.34 -34.26 -4.87
N THR A 79 22.03 -33.03 -4.43
CA THR A 79 22.40 -32.31 -3.20
C THR A 79 21.59 -31.01 -3.11
N THR A 80 21.42 -30.47 -1.90
CA THR A 80 20.68 -29.22 -1.61
C THR A 80 21.34 -27.96 -2.19
N ALA A 81 20.99 -27.59 -3.43
CA ALA A 81 21.24 -26.25 -3.94
C ALA A 81 20.15 -25.30 -3.44
N LYS A 82 20.43 -24.54 -2.38
CA LYS A 82 19.65 -23.35 -1.99
C LYS A 82 19.49 -22.47 -3.24
N PRO A 83 18.29 -21.99 -3.62
CA PRO A 83 18.15 -21.11 -4.76
C PRO A 83 19.03 -19.87 -4.54
N THR A 84 20.00 -19.69 -5.44
CA THR A 84 20.86 -18.52 -5.49
C THR A 84 19.95 -17.29 -5.52
N ALA A 85 20.13 -16.38 -4.56
CA ALA A 85 19.29 -15.20 -4.48
C ALA A 85 19.42 -14.41 -5.78
N THR A 86 18.34 -14.33 -6.54
CA THR A 86 18.17 -13.37 -7.64
C THR A 86 18.68 -12.02 -7.16
N PRO A 87 19.49 -11.28 -7.95
CA PRO A 87 20.04 -9.99 -7.53
C PRO A 87 18.93 -9.14 -6.95
N THR A 88 19.12 -8.70 -5.70
CA THR A 88 18.02 -8.28 -4.83
C THR A 88 17.23 -7.16 -5.50
N MET A 89 16.11 -7.53 -6.11
CA MET A 89 15.17 -6.57 -6.69
C MET A 89 14.85 -5.56 -5.59
N GLY A 90 14.65 -4.28 -5.95
CA GLY A 90 14.39 -3.21 -4.98
C GLY A 90 13.13 -3.49 -4.17
N GLN A 91 13.21 -4.34 -3.15
CA GLN A 91 12.07 -4.85 -2.39
C GLN A 91 12.02 -4.24 -0.99
N THR A 92 13.00 -3.40 -0.65
CA THR A 92 12.99 -2.61 0.58
C THR A 92 12.59 -1.18 0.26
N ALA A 93 11.44 -0.76 0.77
CA ALA A 93 10.97 0.62 0.73
C ALA A 93 11.32 1.34 2.04
N VAL A 94 11.29 2.69 2.02
CA VAL A 94 11.40 3.54 3.22
C VAL A 94 10.26 4.56 3.25
N ILE A 95 9.93 5.05 4.44
CA ILE A 95 9.15 6.29 4.62
C ILE A 95 9.93 7.14 5.63
N LEU A 96 10.55 8.23 5.16
CA LEU A 96 11.37 9.12 5.98
C LEU A 96 10.70 10.48 6.20
N SER A 97 10.01 11.00 5.20
CA SER A 97 9.30 12.29 5.25
C SER A 97 8.16 12.35 4.23
N ALA A 98 7.41 13.46 4.20
CA ALA A 98 6.42 13.75 3.16
C ALA A 98 7.01 13.84 1.73
N THR A 99 8.32 14.03 1.59
CA THR A 99 9.03 14.18 0.30
C THR A 99 10.05 13.08 0.02
N ASP A 100 10.32 12.22 1.00
CA ASP A 100 11.39 11.22 1.00
C ASP A 100 10.82 9.87 1.44
N TYR A 101 10.25 9.17 0.48
CA TYR A 101 9.62 7.87 0.70
C TYR A 101 9.62 7.05 -0.59
N CYS A 102 9.26 5.78 -0.47
CA CYS A 102 9.07 4.87 -1.60
C CYS A 102 7.72 4.17 -1.53
N ILE A 103 7.19 3.82 -2.68
CA ILE A 103 6.00 2.97 -2.86
C ILE A 103 6.37 1.78 -3.74
N PHE A 104 5.67 0.66 -3.59
CA PHE A 104 5.76 -0.47 -4.50
C PHE A 104 4.93 -0.21 -5.75
N LEU A 105 5.46 -0.56 -6.93
CA LEU A 105 4.73 -0.56 -8.20
C LEU A 105 5.12 -1.81 -9.01
N PRO A 106 4.34 -2.17 -10.04
CA PRO A 106 4.69 -3.24 -10.97
C PRO A 106 6.09 -3.03 -11.55
N PRO A 107 6.92 -4.08 -11.72
CA PRO A 107 8.31 -3.95 -12.15
C PRO A 107 8.48 -3.54 -13.62
N LYS A 108 7.37 -3.40 -14.36
CA LYS A 108 7.31 -2.90 -15.73
C LYS A 108 6.28 -1.78 -15.82
N TYR A 109 6.61 -0.76 -16.60
CA TYR A 109 5.71 0.33 -17.00
C TYR A 109 4.37 -0.22 -17.52
N GLY A 110 3.26 0.35 -17.06
CA GLY A 110 1.91 -0.06 -17.45
C GLY A 110 1.48 -1.46 -16.99
N GLY A 111 2.20 -2.08 -16.05
CA GLY A 111 1.73 -3.29 -15.39
C GLY A 111 0.46 -3.01 -14.58
N ASP A 112 -0.45 -3.98 -14.57
CA ASP A 112 -1.65 -3.98 -13.71
C ASP A 112 -1.25 -4.21 -12.24
N ILE A 113 -1.81 -3.46 -11.28
CA ILE A 113 -1.41 -3.50 -9.87
C ILE A 113 -1.59 -4.92 -9.28
N ALA A 114 -2.81 -5.46 -9.38
CA ALA A 114 -3.19 -6.76 -8.82
C ALA A 114 -2.40 -7.93 -9.47
N ALA A 115 -2.26 -7.93 -10.79
CA ALA A 115 -1.52 -8.96 -11.53
C ALA A 115 0.01 -8.91 -11.30
N ASN A 116 0.50 -7.98 -10.49
CA ASN A 116 1.91 -7.81 -10.16
C ASN A 116 2.19 -7.81 -8.64
N GLU A 117 1.20 -8.11 -7.78
CA GLU A 117 1.35 -8.17 -6.31
C GLU A 117 2.60 -8.94 -5.86
N ASP A 118 2.82 -10.17 -6.33
CA ASP A 118 3.96 -11.00 -5.92
C ASP A 118 5.35 -10.46 -6.32
N ARG A 119 5.42 -9.55 -7.30
CA ARG A 119 6.68 -9.15 -7.98
C ARG A 119 6.90 -7.64 -8.10
N ALA A 120 6.09 -6.83 -7.43
CA ALA A 120 6.30 -5.39 -7.36
C ALA A 120 7.66 -5.02 -6.73
N VAL A 121 8.15 -3.83 -7.06
CA VAL A 121 9.40 -3.28 -6.57
C VAL A 121 9.19 -1.84 -6.13
N ALA A 122 10.01 -1.38 -5.18
CA ALA A 122 10.00 -0.05 -4.63
C ALA A 122 10.50 0.98 -5.66
N PHE A 123 9.73 2.05 -5.80
CA PHE A 123 10.04 3.28 -6.49
C PHE A 123 10.02 4.42 -5.47
N CYS A 124 11.14 5.13 -5.35
CA CYS A 124 11.32 6.23 -4.40
C CYS A 124 11.10 7.59 -5.06
N THR A 125 10.67 8.58 -4.29
CA THR A 125 10.52 9.97 -4.74
C THR A 125 11.82 10.62 -5.20
N LYS A 126 12.97 10.09 -4.76
CA LYS A 126 14.32 10.53 -5.12
C LYS A 126 15.24 9.31 -5.26
N PRO A 127 16.31 9.38 -6.07
CA PRO A 127 17.33 8.32 -6.12
C PRO A 127 18.02 8.14 -4.77
N ASN A 128 18.49 6.92 -4.50
CA ASN A 128 19.39 6.58 -3.40
C ASN A 128 18.90 6.97 -1.99
N LEU A 129 17.59 6.88 -1.72
CA LEU A 129 17.08 7.11 -0.36
C LEU A 129 17.70 6.11 0.65
N PRO A 130 18.22 6.58 1.79
CA PRO A 130 18.83 5.70 2.80
C PRO A 130 17.88 4.60 3.26
N GLY A 131 18.34 3.34 3.19
CA GLY A 131 17.56 2.17 3.58
C GLY A 131 16.68 1.56 2.48
N ALA A 132 16.68 2.10 1.25
CA ALA A 132 15.97 1.54 0.10
C ALA A 132 16.95 1.08 -1.01
N PRO A 133 17.80 0.06 -0.77
CA PRO A 133 18.77 -0.42 -1.77
C PRO A 133 18.06 -0.96 -3.01
N ASN A 134 18.62 -0.65 -4.18
CA ASN A 134 18.15 -1.06 -5.51
C ASN A 134 16.71 -0.61 -5.84
N ALA A 135 16.13 0.31 -5.07
CA ALA A 135 14.85 0.93 -5.39
C ALA A 135 14.99 1.83 -6.63
N GLN A 136 13.96 1.83 -7.47
CA GLN A 136 13.88 2.67 -8.67
C GLN A 136 13.46 4.10 -8.28
N VAL A 137 13.43 5.02 -9.24
CA VAL A 137 12.94 6.40 -9.02
C VAL A 137 11.57 6.56 -9.66
N LEU A 138 10.63 7.17 -8.94
CA LEU A 138 9.31 7.49 -9.45
C LEU A 138 9.41 8.45 -10.65
N PRO A 139 8.63 8.25 -11.72
CA PRO A 139 8.56 9.20 -12.83
C PRO A 139 8.17 10.60 -12.35
N ALA A 140 8.78 11.63 -12.96
CA ALA A 140 8.49 13.02 -12.61
C ALA A 140 7.00 13.35 -12.76
N GLY A 141 6.40 13.88 -11.69
CA GLY A 141 4.98 14.20 -11.61
C GLY A 141 4.03 13.01 -11.45
N PHE A 142 4.54 11.78 -11.23
CA PHE A 142 3.69 10.62 -10.90
C PHE A 142 2.95 10.83 -9.58
N ILE A 143 3.61 11.41 -8.58
CA ILE A 143 2.98 11.87 -7.34
C ILE A 143 2.40 13.26 -7.58
N LYS A 144 1.13 13.46 -7.22
CA LYS A 144 0.39 14.71 -7.39
C LYS A 144 0.11 15.42 -6.07
N SER A 145 -0.11 14.66 -4.99
CA SER A 145 -0.14 15.16 -3.61
C SER A 145 0.37 14.09 -2.64
N SER A 146 0.75 14.49 -1.44
CA SER A 146 1.24 13.58 -0.39
C SER A 146 1.04 14.17 0.99
N HIS A 147 0.30 13.46 1.82
CA HIS A 147 -0.12 13.85 3.16
C HIS A 147 0.52 12.89 4.16
N TYR A 148 1.54 13.36 4.88
CA TYR A 148 2.32 12.57 5.80
C TYR A 148 1.78 12.66 7.23
N VAL A 149 1.53 11.50 7.85
CA VAL A 149 1.03 11.40 9.23
C VAL A 149 1.96 10.51 10.03
N VAL A 150 2.37 10.99 11.21
CA VAL A 150 3.05 10.19 12.24
C VAL A 150 2.06 9.96 13.38
N ASN A 151 1.84 8.70 13.75
CA ASN A 151 1.07 8.35 14.94
C ASN A 151 1.97 7.64 15.95
N THR A 152 2.50 8.38 16.91
CA THR A 152 3.42 7.87 17.94
C THR A 152 2.73 6.92 18.92
N GLN A 153 1.44 7.13 19.20
CA GLN A 153 0.65 6.26 20.11
C GLN A 153 0.42 4.87 19.52
N LYS A 154 0.24 4.78 18.20
CA LYS A 154 0.02 3.53 17.45
C LYS A 154 1.26 3.03 16.70
N GLY A 155 2.41 3.68 16.86
CA GLY A 155 3.67 3.29 16.26
C GLY A 155 3.62 3.15 14.73
N TYR A 156 2.95 4.06 14.01
CA TYR A 156 2.94 4.04 12.54
C TYR A 156 3.29 5.39 11.92
N VAL A 157 3.76 5.31 10.68
CA VAL A 157 3.79 6.44 9.74
C VAL A 157 2.95 6.10 8.51
N GLN A 158 2.32 7.10 7.93
CA GLN A 158 1.43 6.96 6.78
C GLN A 158 1.66 8.07 5.77
N ILE A 159 1.54 7.73 4.49
CA ILE A 159 1.38 8.69 3.39
C ILE A 159 0.10 8.32 2.64
N THR A 160 -0.72 9.32 2.37
CA THR A 160 -1.89 9.24 1.50
C THR A 160 -1.82 10.36 0.45
N GLY A 161 -2.40 10.16 -0.72
CA GLY A 161 -2.41 11.23 -1.72
C GLY A 161 -2.81 10.75 -3.11
N ARG A 162 -2.60 11.64 -4.09
CA ARG A 162 -2.99 11.44 -5.48
C ARG A 162 -1.82 11.06 -6.38
N ILE A 163 -2.10 10.28 -7.41
CA ILE A 163 -1.15 9.95 -8.49
C ILE A 163 -1.60 10.50 -9.85
N ASP A 164 -0.69 10.61 -10.80
CA ASP A 164 -0.97 10.69 -12.23
C ASP A 164 -0.56 9.36 -12.88
N ARG A 165 -1.55 8.50 -13.07
CA ARG A 165 -1.38 7.16 -13.65
C ARG A 165 -0.65 7.17 -15.00
N SER A 166 -0.78 8.27 -15.78
CA SER A 166 -0.16 8.37 -17.11
C SER A 166 1.36 8.36 -17.05
N LYS A 167 1.97 8.84 -15.96
CA LYS A 167 3.44 8.91 -15.82
C LYS A 167 4.11 7.55 -15.67
N TYR A 168 3.34 6.51 -15.30
CA TYR A 168 3.81 5.12 -15.26
C TYR A 168 2.96 4.17 -16.11
N GLY A 169 2.14 4.72 -17.02
CA GLY A 169 1.32 3.96 -17.96
C GLY A 169 0.21 3.12 -17.34
N LEU A 170 -0.13 3.32 -16.06
CA LEU A 170 -1.12 2.52 -15.37
C LEU A 170 -2.51 2.73 -16.00
N SER A 171 -3.25 1.63 -16.17
CA SER A 171 -4.54 1.64 -16.87
C SER A 171 -5.60 2.44 -16.10
N SER A 172 -6.49 3.14 -16.81
CA SER A 172 -7.65 3.78 -16.19
C SER A 172 -8.76 2.80 -15.79
N LYS A 173 -8.57 1.50 -16.06
CA LYS A 173 -9.48 0.39 -15.73
C LYS A 173 -8.89 -0.55 -14.68
N ASP A 174 -7.67 -0.29 -14.24
CA ASP A 174 -7.02 -1.02 -13.16
C ASP A 174 -7.58 -0.47 -11.84
N GLY A 175 -8.39 -1.30 -11.17
CA GLY A 175 -9.02 -0.98 -9.88
C GLY A 175 -8.08 -1.11 -8.69
N GLY A 176 -6.79 -1.36 -8.94
CA GLY A 176 -5.76 -1.44 -7.92
C GLY A 176 -5.58 -2.81 -7.30
N GLY A 177 -4.84 -2.80 -6.20
CA GLY A 177 -4.45 -3.98 -5.44
C GLY A 177 -3.70 -3.56 -4.17
N GLN A 178 -3.18 -4.55 -3.45
CA GLN A 178 -2.49 -4.37 -2.17
C GLN A 178 -1.07 -4.93 -2.20
N TYR A 179 -0.11 -4.12 -1.73
CA TYR A 179 1.24 -4.60 -1.43
C TYR A 179 1.46 -4.64 0.09
N ASP A 180 2.02 -5.73 0.59
CA ASP A 180 2.35 -5.97 2.00
C ASP A 180 3.58 -6.87 2.14
N LEU A 181 3.82 -7.43 3.34
CA LEU A 181 4.93 -8.36 3.63
C LEU A 181 4.81 -9.75 2.98
N ARG A 182 3.67 -10.09 2.36
CA ARG A 182 3.43 -11.35 1.65
C ARG A 182 3.67 -11.18 0.16
N ALA A 183 3.11 -10.10 -0.40
CA ALA A 183 3.20 -9.76 -1.81
C ALA A 183 3.62 -8.27 -1.95
N PRO A 184 4.82 -7.94 -2.47
CA PRO A 184 5.74 -8.84 -3.16
C PRO A 184 6.56 -9.74 -2.23
N VAL A 185 6.92 -10.93 -2.72
CA VAL A 185 7.65 -11.94 -1.94
C VAL A 185 9.04 -11.40 -1.57
N GLY A 186 9.29 -11.26 -0.26
CA GLY A 186 10.55 -10.72 0.26
C GLY A 186 10.55 -9.20 0.49
N SER A 187 9.40 -8.54 0.33
CA SER A 187 9.23 -7.11 0.61
C SER A 187 9.61 -6.74 2.05
N LYS A 188 10.08 -5.50 2.21
CA LYS A 188 10.48 -4.91 3.49
C LYS A 188 10.12 -3.44 3.52
N MET A 189 9.82 -2.95 4.71
CA MET A 189 9.71 -1.52 4.99
C MET A 189 10.76 -1.18 6.05
N ASN A 190 11.79 -0.42 5.68
CA ASN A 190 12.93 -0.18 6.55
C ASN A 190 12.49 0.55 7.84
N GLY A 191 12.89 0.02 8.99
CA GLY A 191 12.49 0.53 10.32
C GLY A 191 11.13 0.04 10.84
N TYR A 192 10.37 -0.77 10.09
CA TYR A 192 9.02 -1.21 10.47
C TYR A 192 8.81 -2.72 10.34
N ASN A 193 7.94 -3.28 11.18
CA ASN A 193 7.67 -4.73 11.27
C ASN A 193 6.49 -5.18 10.39
N SER A 194 5.77 -4.23 9.80
CA SER A 194 4.70 -4.44 8.83
C SER A 194 4.54 -3.19 7.96
N PHE A 195 4.03 -3.37 6.76
CA PHE A 195 3.43 -2.28 6.00
C PHE A 195 2.17 -2.77 5.29
N VAL A 196 1.36 -1.82 4.84
CA VAL A 196 0.30 -2.05 3.87
C VAL A 196 0.27 -0.86 2.92
N GLN A 197 0.24 -1.14 1.63
CA GLN A 197 0.03 -0.16 0.58
C GLN A 197 -1.18 -0.58 -0.24
N LEU A 198 -2.00 0.38 -0.64
CA LEU A 198 -2.91 0.20 -1.78
C LEU A 198 -2.61 1.28 -2.82
N THR A 199 -2.92 0.97 -4.07
CA THR A 199 -2.74 1.89 -5.20
C THR A 199 -3.88 1.61 -6.14
N GLU A 200 -4.69 2.64 -6.42
CA GLU A 200 -5.94 2.56 -7.18
C GLU A 200 -5.81 3.47 -8.41
N PRO A 201 -5.30 2.94 -9.53
CA PRO A 201 -5.06 3.74 -10.74
C PRO A 201 -6.34 4.35 -11.30
N ASP A 202 -7.47 3.65 -11.27
CA ASP A 202 -8.79 4.13 -11.71
C ASP A 202 -9.23 5.41 -10.98
N ALA A 203 -9.13 5.43 -9.64
CA ALA A 203 -9.40 6.56 -8.75
C ALA A 203 -8.27 7.60 -8.68
N GLN A 204 -7.07 7.26 -9.17
CA GLN A 204 -5.85 8.06 -9.10
C GLN A 204 -5.42 8.42 -7.67
N ILE A 205 -5.53 7.46 -6.75
CA ILE A 205 -5.08 7.58 -5.36
C ILE A 205 -4.10 6.48 -4.97
N PHE A 206 -3.29 6.75 -3.96
CA PHE A 206 -2.44 5.78 -3.30
C PHE A 206 -2.39 6.04 -1.80
N CYS A 207 -2.07 5.00 -1.04
CA CYS A 207 -1.88 5.08 0.39
C CYS A 207 -0.87 4.02 0.82
N ILE A 208 0.00 4.37 1.76
CA ILE A 208 0.96 3.46 2.35
C ILE A 208 1.09 3.76 3.83
N ARG A 209 1.03 2.72 4.67
CA ARG A 209 1.29 2.80 6.11
C ARG A 209 2.35 1.79 6.50
N ALA A 210 3.34 2.25 7.26
CA ALA A 210 4.38 1.43 7.86
C ALA A 210 4.17 1.38 9.38
N CYS A 211 4.17 0.18 9.98
CA CYS A 211 3.75 -0.05 11.36
C CYS A 211 4.79 -0.83 12.16
N THR A 212 5.01 -0.45 13.42
CA THR A 212 5.81 -1.24 14.37
C THR A 212 5.07 -2.49 14.84
N THR A 213 3.73 -2.50 14.81
CA THR A 213 2.89 -3.68 15.07
C THR A 213 2.08 -4.06 13.83
N LYS A 214 1.76 -5.35 13.66
CA LYS A 214 0.89 -5.82 12.56
C LYS A 214 -0.57 -5.39 12.75
N ALA A 215 -1.01 -5.09 13.97
CA ALA A 215 -2.40 -4.73 14.25
C ALA A 215 -2.80 -3.38 13.63
N ASP A 216 -1.84 -2.45 13.52
CA ASP A 216 -2.06 -1.12 12.94
C ASP A 216 -2.00 -1.08 11.40
N CYS A 217 -1.61 -2.21 10.77
CA CYS A 217 -1.48 -2.39 9.33
C CYS A 217 -2.54 -3.42 8.82
N PRO A 218 -3.74 -2.99 8.42
CA PRO A 218 -4.84 -3.88 8.03
C PRO A 218 -4.66 -4.53 6.64
N VAL A 219 -3.99 -5.68 6.61
CA VAL A 219 -3.66 -6.48 5.40
C VAL A 219 -4.73 -7.50 4.96
N ASN A 220 -5.99 -7.33 5.37
CA ASN A 220 -7.08 -8.27 5.08
C ASN A 220 -8.28 -7.60 4.39
N LYS A 221 -8.04 -6.50 3.69
CA LYS A 221 -9.07 -5.62 3.10
C LYS A 221 -8.68 -5.08 1.71
N SER A 222 -7.95 -5.88 0.92
CA SER A 222 -7.32 -5.43 -0.33
C SER A 222 -8.29 -4.82 -1.35
N THR A 223 -9.56 -5.24 -1.37
CA THR A 223 -10.61 -4.75 -2.29
C THR A 223 -11.42 -3.57 -1.75
N TYR A 224 -11.06 -3.01 -0.59
CA TYR A 224 -11.86 -1.95 0.07
C TYR A 224 -11.42 -0.53 -0.30
N GLY A 225 -10.25 -0.36 -0.91
CA GLY A 225 -9.69 0.94 -1.29
C GLY A 225 -9.08 1.73 -0.13
N CYS A 226 -8.19 2.65 -0.48
CA CYS A 226 -7.35 3.43 0.43
C CYS A 226 -8.14 4.19 1.50
N GLU A 227 -9.19 4.91 1.09
CA GLU A 227 -10.04 5.70 1.98
C GLU A 227 -10.67 4.84 3.10
N LYS A 228 -11.06 3.61 2.78
CA LYS A 228 -11.73 2.69 3.73
C LYS A 228 -10.75 1.85 4.54
N VAL A 229 -9.56 1.58 4.02
CA VAL A 229 -8.54 0.76 4.70
C VAL A 229 -7.68 1.60 5.65
N LEU A 230 -7.20 2.77 5.20
CA LEU A 230 -6.29 3.62 5.95
C LEU A 230 -6.87 4.99 6.32
N GLY A 231 -7.94 5.45 5.67
CA GLY A 231 -8.43 6.82 5.82
C GLY A 231 -7.36 7.83 5.39
N GLY A 232 -7.43 9.06 5.91
CA GLY A 232 -6.46 10.13 5.63
C GLY A 232 -6.95 11.12 4.57
N ASP A 233 -6.03 11.98 4.12
CA ASP A 233 -6.29 13.02 3.13
C ASP A 233 -5.81 12.57 1.73
N TYR A 234 -6.63 12.82 0.71
CA TYR A 234 -6.42 12.47 -0.70
C TYR A 234 -6.72 13.65 -1.64
N SER A 235 -6.74 14.88 -1.10
CA SER A 235 -6.74 16.11 -1.88
C SER A 235 -5.42 16.29 -2.64
#